data_AF-A0AAN7VV45-F1
#
_entry.id   AF-A0AAN7VV45-F1
#
_cell.length_a   1.000
_cell.length_b   1.000
_cell.length_c   1.000
_cell.angle_alpha   90.00
_cell.angle_beta   90.00
_cell.angle_gamma   90.00
#
_symmetry.space_group_name_H-M   'P 1'
#
loop_
_entity.id
_entity.type
_entity.pdbx_description
1 polymer ?
#
loop_
_entity_poly.entity_id
_entity_poly.type
_entity_poly.pdbx_seq_one_letter_code
_entity_poly.pdbx_strand_id
1 'polypeptide(L)'
;MEQLPIPSKENDWLGFCPSAVKLQQGDRKSSLKKRTDYHDSFSASGVSTYRCAEKTCTFQGHVSVDFVWKVVMKDEKLGLQCRWAFLAKSHMCQTTVTGRQYQFQCPICIFSQGHAEGRTWQGTAIFLDHVSTHRGKEIKPAVVQKLNIINDYVAGEKENFDLNLFPPAFDSRGYASSDSQLSLPPISRVPTHSSVLDKVRSRKESTVPTTDPHSMMERRPTYMTLRDRSDSVVTVAAGAEREPKDENVEPWSAGLSTFHKERETDYLSADF
;
A
#
# COMPACT_ATOMS: atom_id res chain seq x y z
N MET A 1 -28.59 -14.92 2.05
CA MET A 1 -27.28 -14.51 1.54
C MET A 1 -27.25 -12.99 1.58
N GLU A 2 -26.49 -12.40 2.50
CA GLU A 2 -26.39 -10.94 2.61
C GLU A 2 -25.52 -10.46 1.44
N GLN A 3 -26.08 -9.62 0.57
CA GLN A 3 -25.42 -9.17 -0.64
C GLN A 3 -24.48 -8.00 -0.31
N LEU A 4 -23.20 -8.11 -0.67
CA LEU A 4 -22.24 -7.01 -0.50
C LEU A 4 -22.69 -5.79 -1.32
N PRO A 5 -22.43 -4.56 -0.85
CA PRO A 5 -22.70 -3.37 -1.64
C PRO A 5 -21.87 -3.44 -2.93
N ILE A 6 -22.52 -3.14 -4.05
CA ILE A 6 -21.93 -3.21 -5.39
C ILE A 6 -21.50 -1.79 -5.78
N PRO A 7 -20.19 -1.52 -5.97
CA PRO A 7 -19.76 -0.24 -6.48
C PRO A 7 -20.28 -0.03 -7.90
N SER A 8 -20.91 1.11 -8.15
CA SER A 8 -21.48 1.50 -9.43
C SER A 8 -21.35 3.00 -9.64
N LYS A 9 -21.66 3.49 -10.84
CA LYS A 9 -21.57 4.92 -11.11
C LYS A 9 -22.60 5.72 -10.30
N GLU A 10 -23.75 5.12 -10.00
CA GLU A 10 -24.87 5.74 -9.29
C GLU A 10 -24.57 5.98 -7.80
N ASN A 11 -23.69 5.17 -7.20
CA ASN A 11 -23.25 5.31 -5.81
C ASN A 11 -21.82 5.85 -5.67
N ASP A 12 -21.36 6.60 -6.67
CA ASP A 12 -20.01 7.16 -6.73
C ASP A 12 -18.91 6.11 -6.47
N TRP A 13 -19.12 4.89 -6.97
CA TRP A 13 -18.21 3.75 -6.79
C TRP A 13 -17.92 3.44 -5.32
N LEU A 14 -18.83 3.78 -4.41
CA LEU A 14 -18.63 3.74 -2.95
C LEU A 14 -17.40 4.54 -2.47
N GLY A 15 -16.98 5.55 -3.23
CA GLY A 15 -15.79 6.38 -2.97
C GLY A 15 -14.48 5.85 -3.58
N PHE A 16 -14.48 4.65 -4.16
CA PHE A 16 -13.29 4.10 -4.81
C PHE A 16 -13.03 4.73 -6.17
N CYS A 17 -11.77 4.69 -6.62
CA CYS A 17 -11.49 4.96 -8.02
C CYS A 17 -12.19 3.92 -8.93
N PRO A 18 -12.78 4.30 -10.08
CA PRO A 18 -13.38 3.34 -11.02
C PRO A 18 -12.42 2.22 -11.44
N SER A 19 -11.13 2.54 -11.60
CA SER A 19 -10.10 1.54 -11.90
C SER A 19 -9.75 0.65 -10.70
N ALA A 20 -9.88 1.15 -9.46
CA ALA A 20 -9.78 0.29 -8.28
C ALA A 20 -10.92 -0.74 -8.24
N VAL A 21 -12.15 -0.32 -8.57
CA VAL A 21 -13.32 -1.22 -8.62
C VAL A 21 -13.14 -2.30 -9.68
N LYS A 22 -12.67 -1.94 -10.88
CA LYS A 22 -12.33 -2.94 -11.92
C LYS A 22 -11.30 -3.94 -11.42
N LEU A 23 -10.33 -3.50 -10.64
CA LEU A 23 -9.32 -4.38 -10.05
C LEU A 23 -9.91 -5.29 -8.97
N GLN A 24 -10.86 -4.80 -8.16
CA GLN A 24 -11.62 -5.61 -7.22
C GLN A 24 -12.46 -6.69 -7.94
N GLN A 25 -12.87 -6.44 -9.18
CA GLN A 25 -13.56 -7.41 -10.04
C GLN A 25 -12.62 -8.36 -10.79
N GLY A 26 -11.29 -8.21 -10.61
CA GLY A 26 -10.27 -9.07 -11.22
C GLY A 26 -9.73 -8.58 -12.57
N ASP A 27 -10.19 -7.43 -13.10
CA ASP A 27 -9.69 -6.89 -14.36
C ASP A 27 -8.35 -6.16 -14.17
N ARG A 28 -7.26 -6.92 -14.16
CA ARG A 28 -5.90 -6.38 -14.01
C ARG A 28 -5.46 -5.54 -15.20
N LYS A 29 -5.91 -5.88 -16.42
CA LYS A 29 -5.41 -5.28 -17.67
C LYS A 29 -5.98 -3.88 -17.91
N SER A 30 -7.25 -3.67 -17.56
CA SER A 30 -7.89 -2.37 -17.78
C SER A 30 -7.77 -1.41 -16.59
N SER A 31 -7.39 -1.92 -15.40
CA SER A 31 -7.29 -1.13 -14.17
C SER A 31 -5.98 -0.38 -14.01
N LEU A 32 -4.88 -0.92 -14.56
CA LEU A 32 -3.55 -0.33 -14.45
C LEU A 32 -2.93 -0.16 -15.83
N LYS A 33 -2.27 0.98 -16.03
CA LYS A 33 -1.49 1.26 -17.25
C LYS A 33 -0.01 1.22 -16.92
N LYS A 34 0.74 0.54 -17.79
CA LYS A 34 2.20 0.61 -17.80
C LYS A 34 2.61 2.06 -18.06
N ARG A 35 3.53 2.56 -17.24
CA ARG A 35 4.17 3.87 -17.37
C ARG A 35 5.64 3.63 -17.66
N THR A 36 6.14 4.24 -18.74
CA THR A 36 7.53 4.14 -19.19
C THR A 36 8.21 5.52 -19.19
N ASP A 37 7.66 6.47 -18.43
CA ASP A 37 8.06 7.87 -18.56
C ASP A 37 9.51 8.07 -18.10
N TYR A 38 10.23 8.86 -18.90
CA TYR A 38 11.68 9.02 -18.92
C TYR A 38 12.23 10.11 -17.96
N HIS A 39 11.47 10.52 -16.93
CA HIS A 39 11.70 11.81 -16.27
C HIS A 39 12.15 11.77 -14.79
N ASP A 40 12.34 10.61 -14.17
CA ASP A 40 12.92 10.55 -12.81
C ASP A 40 14.15 9.65 -12.81
N SER A 41 15.00 9.72 -11.80
CA SER A 41 16.23 8.91 -11.68
C SER A 41 16.04 7.39 -11.85
N PHE A 42 14.79 6.90 -11.81
CA PHE A 42 14.39 5.53 -12.17
C PHE A 42 14.37 5.25 -13.68
N SER A 43 14.20 6.26 -14.52
CA SER A 43 14.16 6.15 -15.97
C SER A 43 15.47 5.68 -16.59
N ALA A 44 16.60 5.95 -15.94
CA ALA A 44 17.90 5.40 -16.32
C ALA A 44 17.97 3.86 -16.18
N SER A 45 17.11 3.27 -15.35
CA SER A 45 17.09 1.82 -15.11
C SER A 45 16.20 1.03 -16.07
N GLY A 46 15.43 1.71 -16.95
CA GLY A 46 14.47 1.04 -17.84
C GLY A 46 13.28 0.39 -17.12
N VAL A 47 13.16 0.57 -15.80
CA VAL A 47 12.11 -0.05 -14.99
C VAL A 47 10.77 0.60 -15.32
N SER A 48 9.88 -0.20 -15.91
CA SER A 48 8.51 0.22 -16.15
C SER A 48 7.70 0.11 -14.87
N THR A 49 6.99 1.17 -14.51
CA THR A 49 6.11 1.22 -13.34
C THR A 49 4.64 1.18 -13.76
N TYR A 50 3.72 1.15 -12.78
CA TYR A 50 2.28 1.24 -13.04
C TYR A 50 1.70 2.57 -12.59
N ARG A 51 0.70 3.03 -13.33
CA ARG A 51 -0.25 4.06 -12.88
C ARG A 51 -1.68 3.57 -13.00
N CYS A 52 -2.58 4.21 -12.29
CA CYS A 52 -4.01 4.01 -12.45
C CYS A 52 -4.42 4.25 -13.91
N ALA A 53 -5.33 3.42 -14.43
CA ALA A 53 -5.81 3.56 -15.80
C ALA A 53 -6.80 4.73 -15.97
N GLU A 54 -7.43 5.15 -14.87
CA GLU A 54 -8.37 6.28 -14.82
C GLU A 54 -7.65 7.59 -15.13
N LYS A 55 -8.19 8.38 -16.07
CA LYS A 55 -7.46 9.54 -16.62
C LYS A 55 -7.26 10.65 -15.61
N THR A 56 -8.19 10.80 -14.67
CA THR A 56 -8.18 11.83 -13.63
C THR A 56 -7.48 11.39 -12.35
N CYS A 57 -7.05 10.13 -12.26
CA CYS A 57 -6.41 9.59 -11.07
C CYS A 57 -4.89 9.57 -11.23
N THR A 58 -4.20 10.12 -10.23
CA THR A 58 -2.73 10.20 -10.16
C THR A 58 -2.11 9.10 -9.30
N PHE A 59 -2.91 8.13 -8.85
CA PHE A 59 -2.41 6.96 -8.14
C PHE A 59 -1.42 6.16 -9.01
N GLN A 60 -0.26 5.82 -8.46
CA GLN A 60 0.78 5.10 -9.16
C GLN A 60 1.61 4.24 -8.20
N GLY A 61 2.20 3.18 -8.73
CA GLY A 61 3.10 2.29 -8.01
C GLY A 61 4.55 2.56 -8.39
N HIS A 62 5.45 2.39 -7.43
CA HIS A 62 6.89 2.49 -7.65
C HIS A 62 7.56 1.11 -7.88
N VAL A 63 6.73 0.08 -8.05
CA VAL A 63 7.16 -1.29 -8.28
C VAL A 63 7.13 -1.58 -9.77
N SER A 64 8.08 -2.39 -10.24
CA SER A 64 8.08 -2.90 -11.61
C SER A 64 6.78 -3.62 -11.95
N VAL A 65 6.40 -3.53 -13.22
CA VAL A 65 5.21 -4.19 -13.78
C VAL A 65 5.15 -5.68 -13.44
N ASP A 66 6.29 -6.36 -13.50
CA ASP A 66 6.37 -7.81 -13.30
C ASP A 66 6.23 -8.23 -11.84
N PHE A 67 6.37 -7.26 -10.93
CA PHE A 67 6.49 -7.45 -9.49
C PHE A 67 5.29 -6.91 -8.72
N VAL A 68 4.45 -6.07 -9.32
CA VAL A 68 3.32 -5.43 -8.62
C VAL A 68 2.35 -6.44 -7.99
N TRP A 69 2.23 -7.63 -8.59
CA TRP A 69 1.35 -8.71 -8.15
C TRP A 69 2.02 -9.69 -7.18
N LYS A 70 3.33 -9.58 -7.00
CA LYS A 70 4.16 -10.54 -6.25
C LYS A 70 4.77 -9.93 -5.01
N VAL A 71 5.10 -8.64 -5.04
CA VAL A 71 5.75 -7.94 -3.92
C VAL A 71 4.83 -7.93 -2.72
N VAL A 72 5.33 -8.51 -1.64
CA VAL A 72 4.71 -8.57 -0.33
C VAL A 72 5.40 -7.54 0.57
N MET A 73 4.63 -6.60 1.10
CA MET A 73 5.05 -5.69 2.15
C MET A 73 4.64 -6.33 3.48
N LYS A 74 5.63 -6.72 4.29
CA LYS A 74 5.43 -7.31 5.62
C LYS A 74 5.65 -6.26 6.69
N ASP A 75 4.67 -6.09 7.57
CA ASP A 75 4.81 -5.31 8.79
C ASP A 75 4.46 -6.18 9.99
N GLU A 76 5.48 -6.68 10.67
CA GLU A 76 5.34 -7.54 11.84
C GLU A 76 4.81 -6.79 13.06
N LYS A 77 5.00 -5.46 13.13
CA LYS A 77 4.47 -4.65 14.24
C LYS A 77 2.97 -4.48 14.11
N LEU A 78 2.48 -4.25 12.88
CA LEU A 78 1.06 -4.22 12.58
C LEU A 78 0.44 -5.63 12.50
N GLY A 79 1.27 -6.67 12.40
CA GLY A 79 0.83 -8.05 12.32
C GLY A 79 0.10 -8.34 11.01
N LEU A 80 0.64 -7.85 9.89
CA LEU A 80 0.06 -8.06 8.57
C LEU A 80 1.11 -8.21 7.47
N GLN A 81 0.69 -8.82 6.38
CA GLN A 81 1.34 -8.73 5.07
C GLN A 81 0.34 -8.20 4.07
N CYS A 82 0.76 -7.30 3.19
CA CYS A 82 -0.08 -6.83 2.11
C CYS A 82 0.70 -6.78 0.80
N ARG A 83 0.02 -7.12 -0.29
CA ARG A 83 0.55 -6.89 -1.63
C ARG A 83 0.14 -5.52 -2.10
N TRP A 84 0.91 -4.98 -3.04
CA TRP A 84 0.55 -3.71 -3.69
C TRP A 84 -0.84 -3.75 -4.33
N ALA A 85 -1.28 -4.94 -4.80
CA ALA A 85 -2.63 -5.18 -5.29
C ALA A 85 -3.72 -4.74 -4.31
N PHE A 86 -3.53 -4.95 -3.00
CA PHE A 86 -4.50 -4.51 -1.98
C PHE A 86 -4.58 -2.98 -1.88
N LEU A 87 -3.43 -2.29 -1.91
CA LEU A 87 -3.39 -0.83 -1.94
C LEU A 87 -4.09 -0.28 -3.19
N ALA A 88 -3.82 -0.89 -4.36
CA ALA A 88 -4.46 -0.52 -5.61
C ALA A 88 -5.97 -0.80 -5.63
N LYS A 89 -6.45 -1.81 -4.92
CA LYS A 89 -7.90 -2.04 -4.74
C LYS A 89 -8.55 -1.01 -3.80
N SER A 90 -7.77 -0.32 -2.97
CA SER A 90 -8.26 0.55 -1.89
C SER A 90 -8.17 2.05 -2.20
N HIS A 91 -7.49 2.43 -3.28
CA HIS A 91 -7.26 3.85 -3.57
C HIS A 91 -8.53 4.58 -4.05
N MET A 92 -8.60 5.86 -3.67
CA MET A 92 -9.61 6.80 -4.16
C MET A 92 -9.14 7.49 -5.43
N CYS A 93 -10.08 8.03 -6.21
CA CYS A 93 -9.75 8.89 -7.34
C CYS A 93 -9.14 10.21 -6.81
N GLN A 94 -7.91 10.51 -7.21
CA GLN A 94 -7.17 11.68 -6.71
C GLN A 94 -6.48 12.41 -7.87
N THR A 95 -6.78 13.69 -8.04
CA THR A 95 -6.25 14.53 -9.13
C THR A 95 -4.86 15.08 -8.81
N THR A 96 -4.52 15.20 -7.53
CA THR A 96 -3.24 15.67 -7.05
C THR A 96 -2.76 14.79 -5.90
N VAL A 97 -1.46 14.51 -5.87
CA VAL A 97 -0.81 13.76 -4.80
C VAL A 97 0.41 14.55 -4.35
N THR A 98 0.42 14.93 -3.09
CA THR A 98 1.55 15.63 -2.46
C THR A 98 2.42 14.62 -1.72
N GLY A 99 3.72 14.61 -2.00
CA GLY A 99 4.67 13.77 -1.26
C GLY A 99 4.33 12.27 -1.26
N ARG A 100 3.76 11.76 -2.36
CA ARG A 100 3.33 10.35 -2.51
C ARG A 100 2.32 9.88 -1.44
N GLN A 101 1.68 10.82 -0.76
CA GLN A 101 0.63 10.51 0.21
C GLN A 101 -0.69 10.29 -0.52
N TYR A 102 -0.87 9.06 -1.00
CA TYR A 102 -2.10 8.65 -1.65
C TYR A 102 -3.26 8.56 -0.68
N GLN A 103 -4.47 8.82 -1.17
CA GLN A 103 -5.70 8.65 -0.40
C GLN A 103 -6.32 7.26 -0.61
N PHE A 104 -6.71 6.63 0.49
CA PHE A 104 -7.28 5.29 0.53
C PHE A 104 -8.60 5.26 1.31
N GLN A 105 -9.43 4.29 0.98
CA GLN A 105 -10.57 3.85 1.77
C GLN A 105 -10.46 2.36 2.05
N CYS A 106 -10.91 1.93 3.24
CA CYS A 106 -10.83 0.53 3.64
C CYS A 106 -11.96 -0.28 3.00
N PRO A 107 -11.65 -1.21 2.06
CA PRO A 107 -12.67 -2.04 1.45
C PRO A 107 -13.29 -3.05 2.41
N ILE A 108 -12.60 -3.41 3.50
CA ILE A 108 -13.17 -4.26 4.56
C ILE A 108 -14.33 -3.52 5.24
N CYS A 109 -14.12 -2.27 5.64
CA CYS A 109 -15.17 -1.43 6.23
C CYS A 109 -16.33 -1.21 5.26
N ILE A 110 -16.05 -0.79 4.02
CA ILE A 110 -17.09 -0.49 3.01
C ILE A 110 -17.95 -1.72 2.74
N PHE A 111 -17.36 -2.89 2.49
CA PHE A 111 -18.15 -4.08 2.18
C PHE A 111 -18.83 -4.69 3.41
N SER A 112 -18.33 -4.44 4.62
CA SER A 112 -18.95 -4.96 5.85
C SER A 112 -20.10 -4.07 6.34
N GLN A 113 -19.97 -2.75 6.22
CA GLN A 113 -20.87 -1.75 6.82
C GLN A 113 -21.75 -1.02 5.79
N GLY A 114 -21.54 -1.22 4.48
CA GLY A 114 -22.32 -0.55 3.44
C GLY A 114 -21.82 0.84 3.07
N HIS A 115 -21.04 1.48 3.96
CA HIS A 115 -20.38 2.77 3.74
C HIS A 115 -19.23 2.88 4.75
N ALA A 116 -18.01 3.20 4.33
CA ALA A 116 -17.02 3.72 5.28
C ALA A 116 -17.45 5.15 5.57
N GLU A 117 -17.81 5.50 6.80
CA GLU A 117 -18.30 6.82 7.28
C GLU A 117 -17.47 8.05 6.81
N GLY A 118 -17.34 8.31 5.51
CA GLY A 118 -16.46 9.34 4.94
C GLY A 118 -14.99 9.21 5.34
N ARG A 119 -14.55 8.09 5.94
CA ARG A 119 -13.17 7.97 6.43
C ARG A 119 -12.22 7.70 5.28
N THR A 120 -11.41 8.71 4.98
CA THR A 120 -10.32 8.63 4.04
C THR A 120 -9.01 8.66 4.82
N TRP A 121 -8.09 7.75 4.47
CA TRP A 121 -6.75 7.69 5.04
C TRP A 121 -5.77 8.27 4.03
N GLN A 122 -5.03 9.29 4.45
CA GLN A 122 -3.99 9.92 3.63
C GLN A 122 -2.63 9.32 4.00
N GLY A 123 -2.01 8.62 3.06
CA GLY A 123 -0.74 7.94 3.24
C GLY A 123 -0.88 6.46 3.59
N THR A 124 0.02 5.65 3.03
CA THR A 124 0.01 4.19 3.15
C THR A 124 0.17 3.71 4.59
N ALA A 125 1.04 4.35 5.39
CA ALA A 125 1.29 3.95 6.77
C ALA A 125 0.03 4.10 7.65
N ILE A 126 -0.66 5.25 7.57
CA ILE A 126 -1.89 5.51 8.33
C ILE A 126 -3.01 4.56 7.88
N PHE A 127 -3.09 4.29 6.58
CA PHE A 127 -4.04 3.33 6.05
C PHE A 127 -3.80 1.90 6.55
N LEU A 128 -2.56 1.42 6.52
CA LEU A 128 -2.24 0.06 6.99
C LEU A 128 -2.40 -0.09 8.50
N ASP A 129 -2.11 0.95 9.28
CA ASP A 129 -2.42 0.99 10.71
C ASP A 129 -3.92 0.77 10.95
N HIS A 130 -4.79 1.45 10.21
CA HIS A 130 -6.23 1.18 10.27
C HIS A 130 -6.58 -0.25 9.83
N VAL A 131 -6.01 -0.76 8.74
CA VAL A 131 -6.27 -2.13 8.26
C VAL A 131 -5.91 -3.16 9.33
N SER A 132 -4.85 -2.94 10.09
CA SER A 132 -4.45 -3.79 11.21
C SER A 132 -5.53 -3.92 12.29
N THR A 133 -6.42 -2.93 12.43
CA THR A 133 -7.53 -3.00 13.39
C THR A 133 -8.59 -4.05 13.05
N HIS A 134 -8.55 -4.63 11.84
CA HIS A 134 -9.38 -5.77 11.46
C HIS A 134 -8.82 -7.11 11.93
N ARG A 135 -7.57 -7.14 12.40
CA ARG A 135 -6.91 -8.34 12.90
C ARG A 135 -7.69 -8.97 14.04
N GLY A 136 -7.94 -10.28 13.95
CA GLY A 136 -8.69 -11.04 14.95
C GLY A 136 -10.19 -10.73 15.01
N LYS A 137 -10.71 -9.89 14.12
CA LYS A 137 -12.16 -9.66 13.98
C LYS A 137 -12.74 -10.62 12.94
N GLU A 138 -14.01 -10.95 13.12
CA GLU A 138 -14.76 -11.71 12.12
C GLU A 138 -15.00 -10.83 10.89
N ILE A 139 -14.42 -11.23 9.75
CA ILE A 139 -14.65 -10.59 8.45
C ILE A 139 -15.63 -11.46 7.68
N LYS A 140 -16.70 -10.86 7.15
CA LYS A 140 -17.73 -11.60 6.39
C LYS A 140 -17.06 -12.44 5.26
N PRO A 141 -17.38 -13.73 5.10
CA PRO A 141 -16.71 -14.59 4.11
C PRO A 141 -16.74 -14.07 2.67
N ALA A 142 -17.82 -13.39 2.28
CA ALA A 142 -17.93 -12.76 0.97
C ALA A 142 -16.88 -11.64 0.76
N VAL A 143 -16.52 -10.90 1.83
CA VAL A 143 -15.48 -9.86 1.81
C VAL A 143 -14.10 -10.50 1.70
N VAL A 144 -13.86 -11.57 2.47
CA VAL A 144 -12.61 -12.35 2.45
C VAL A 144 -12.32 -12.85 1.03
N GLN A 145 -13.32 -13.45 0.37
CA GLN A 145 -13.19 -13.95 -1.01
C GLN A 145 -12.98 -12.81 -2.02
N LYS A 146 -13.78 -11.74 -1.95
CA LYS A 146 -13.72 -10.61 -2.90
C LYS A 146 -12.37 -9.88 -2.85
N LEU A 147 -11.81 -9.73 -1.65
CA LEU A 147 -10.57 -9.00 -1.44
C LEU A 147 -9.34 -9.90 -1.38
N ASN A 148 -9.50 -11.22 -1.52
CA ASN A 148 -8.43 -12.20 -1.44
C ASN A 148 -7.63 -12.07 -0.12
N ILE A 149 -8.36 -12.08 0.99
CA ILE A 149 -7.82 -11.92 2.35
C ILE A 149 -7.56 -13.30 2.96
N ILE A 150 -6.45 -13.43 3.70
CA ILE A 150 -6.20 -14.54 4.62
C ILE A 150 -6.20 -13.96 6.04
N ASN A 151 -7.00 -14.52 6.96
CA ASN A 151 -7.14 -14.01 8.35
C ASN A 151 -6.86 -15.07 9.42
N ASP A 152 -6.66 -16.32 9.03
CA ASP A 152 -6.63 -17.46 9.96
C ASP A 152 -5.20 -17.90 10.33
N TYR A 153 -4.20 -17.54 9.50
CA TYR A 153 -2.80 -17.92 9.67
C TYR A 153 -1.86 -16.97 8.93
N VAL A 154 -0.56 -17.07 9.23
CA VAL A 154 0.50 -16.31 8.55
C VAL A 154 0.85 -17.00 7.23
N ALA A 155 0.53 -16.37 6.11
CA ALA A 155 0.79 -16.93 4.78
C ALA A 155 2.27 -16.83 4.40
N GLY A 156 2.73 -17.82 3.63
CA GLY A 156 4.01 -17.73 2.93
C GLY A 156 3.94 -16.76 1.75
N GLU A 157 5.07 -16.14 1.39
CA GLU A 157 5.15 -15.13 0.32
C GLU A 157 4.64 -15.62 -1.06
N LYS A 158 4.74 -16.94 -1.30
CA LYS A 158 4.32 -17.61 -2.53
C LYS A 158 2.81 -17.82 -2.63
N GLU A 159 2.09 -17.72 -1.52
CA GLU A 159 0.65 -17.95 -1.49
C GLU A 159 -0.12 -16.83 -2.19
N ASN A 160 -1.31 -17.12 -2.72
CA ASN A 160 -2.07 -16.14 -3.47
C ASN A 160 -3.00 -15.32 -2.56
N PHE A 161 -2.46 -14.29 -1.90
CA PHE A 161 -3.25 -13.32 -1.13
C PHE A 161 -2.98 -11.89 -1.62
N ASP A 162 -3.92 -10.98 -1.33
CA ASP A 162 -3.67 -9.54 -1.44
C ASP A 162 -3.45 -8.90 -0.05
N LEU A 163 -4.11 -9.42 0.99
CA LEU A 163 -3.90 -9.06 2.38
C LEU A 163 -3.88 -10.32 3.24
N ASN A 164 -2.91 -10.42 4.13
CA ASN A 164 -2.85 -11.42 5.18
C ASN A 164 -2.81 -10.70 6.54
N LEU A 165 -3.79 -10.97 7.40
CA LEU A 165 -3.84 -10.49 8.77
C LEU A 165 -3.39 -11.63 9.68
N PHE A 166 -2.34 -11.41 10.47
CA PHE A 166 -1.79 -12.45 11.33
C PHE A 166 -2.76 -12.77 12.48
N PRO A 167 -2.83 -14.03 12.93
CA PRO A 167 -3.63 -14.38 14.11
C PRO A 167 -3.28 -13.48 15.31
N PRO A 168 -4.22 -13.10 16.19
CA PRO A 168 -3.96 -12.20 17.31
C PRO A 168 -2.89 -12.72 18.28
N ALA A 169 -2.70 -14.05 18.35
CA ALA A 169 -1.67 -14.71 19.13
C ALA A 169 -0.26 -14.66 18.49
N PHE A 170 -0.12 -14.07 17.30
CA PHE A 170 1.19 -13.89 16.68
C PHE A 170 2.00 -12.84 17.47
N ASP A 171 2.97 -13.34 18.23
CA ASP A 171 4.02 -12.54 18.83
C ASP A 171 5.22 -12.46 17.88
N SER A 172 5.57 -11.25 17.45
CA SER A 172 6.73 -10.96 16.60
C SER A 172 8.07 -11.43 17.21
N ARG A 173 8.08 -11.76 18.51
CA ARG A 173 9.27 -12.27 19.23
C ARG A 173 9.56 -13.75 18.98
N GLY A 174 8.65 -14.50 18.35
CA GLY A 174 8.80 -15.94 18.13
C GLY A 174 9.29 -16.36 16.74
N TYR A 175 9.38 -15.44 15.77
CA TYR A 175 9.73 -15.79 14.38
C TYR A 175 11.24 -15.68 14.08
N ALA A 176 12.06 -15.43 15.10
CA ALA A 176 13.48 -15.75 15.04
C ALA A 176 13.65 -17.21 15.47
N SER A 177 13.75 -18.10 14.48
CA SER A 177 14.15 -19.50 14.63
C SER A 177 13.10 -20.47 15.16
N SER A 178 12.53 -21.31 14.28
CA SER A 178 12.17 -22.68 14.63
C SER A 178 11.97 -23.55 13.39
N ASP A 179 13.09 -24.06 12.87
CA ASP A 179 13.13 -25.45 12.43
C ASP A 179 13.35 -26.28 13.70
N SER A 180 12.27 -26.60 14.44
CA SER A 180 12.26 -27.55 15.58
C SER A 180 10.84 -27.84 16.07
N GLN A 181 10.34 -28.99 15.61
CA GLN A 181 9.54 -30.02 16.29
C GLN A 181 8.62 -29.66 17.48
N LEU A 182 7.34 -29.99 17.25
CA LEU A 182 6.44 -30.79 18.10
C LEU A 182 6.65 -30.74 19.63
N SER A 183 5.76 -30.05 20.35
CA SER A 183 5.25 -30.56 21.63
C SER A 183 3.86 -29.99 21.95
N LEU A 184 2.95 -30.90 22.32
CA LEU A 184 1.59 -30.68 22.79
C LEU A 184 1.54 -30.00 24.19
N PRO A 185 0.38 -29.49 24.62
CA PRO A 185 0.28 -28.54 25.74
C PRO A 185 -0.01 -29.23 27.10
N PRO A 186 0.23 -28.55 28.24
CA PRO A 186 -0.44 -28.88 29.47
C PRO A 186 -1.55 -27.89 29.82
N ILE A 187 -2.58 -28.49 30.40
CA ILE A 187 -3.90 -28.02 30.79
C ILE A 187 -3.86 -27.19 32.09
N SER A 188 -4.74 -26.19 32.16
CA SER A 188 -5.43 -25.61 33.34
C SER A 188 -4.60 -25.14 34.55
N ARG A 189 -4.79 -23.87 34.92
CA ARG A 189 -5.14 -23.45 36.30
C ARG A 189 -5.53 -21.97 36.37
N VAL A 190 -6.76 -21.73 36.82
CA VAL A 190 -7.34 -20.48 37.36
C VAL A 190 -8.29 -20.97 38.48
N PRO A 191 -8.80 -20.20 39.48
CA PRO A 191 -8.52 -18.82 39.97
C PRO A 191 -8.26 -18.72 41.49
N THR A 192 -7.81 -17.56 41.99
CA THR A 192 -8.31 -17.03 43.29
C THR A 192 -8.16 -15.50 43.42
N HIS A 193 -9.31 -14.82 43.48
CA HIS A 193 -9.79 -13.77 44.40
C HIS A 193 -8.95 -12.54 44.87
N SER A 194 -9.66 -11.40 44.78
CA SER A 194 -9.77 -10.23 45.70
C SER A 194 -8.51 -9.35 45.92
N SER A 195 -8.56 -8.04 46.21
CA SER A 195 -9.59 -7.16 46.77
C SER A 195 -9.21 -5.66 46.60
N VAL A 196 -10.22 -4.80 46.39
CA VAL A 196 -10.50 -3.55 47.17
C VAL A 196 -9.60 -2.30 47.03
N LEU A 197 -10.24 -1.21 46.53
CA LEU A 197 -10.16 0.26 46.84
C LEU A 197 -8.76 0.96 46.76
N ASP A 198 -8.58 2.22 46.37
CA ASP A 198 -9.36 3.42 46.70
C ASP A 198 -8.83 4.69 45.97
N LYS A 199 -9.65 5.76 45.94
CA LYS A 199 -9.36 7.22 45.76
C LYS A 199 -8.81 7.74 44.41
N VAL A 200 -9.60 8.44 43.59
CA VAL A 200 -10.24 9.76 43.79
C VAL A 200 -9.26 10.85 44.28
N ARG A 201 -8.79 11.68 43.34
CA ARG A 201 -8.45 13.08 43.61
C ARG A 201 -8.96 13.98 42.49
N SER A 202 -10.05 14.65 42.81
CA SER A 202 -10.58 15.80 42.11
C SER A 202 -9.79 17.05 42.57
N ARG A 203 -9.33 17.88 41.63
CA ARG A 203 -8.95 19.27 41.93
C ARG A 203 -9.18 20.19 40.73
N LYS A 204 -10.39 20.76 40.75
CA LYS A 204 -10.74 22.18 40.67
C LYS A 204 -10.12 23.07 39.58
N GLU A 205 -11.05 23.60 38.80
CA GLU A 205 -11.08 24.79 37.94
C GLU A 205 -10.18 25.96 38.36
N SER A 206 -9.66 26.67 37.35
CA SER A 206 -9.52 28.11 37.41
C SER A 206 -9.65 28.73 36.01
N THR A 207 -10.24 29.92 36.00
CA THR A 207 -10.86 30.64 34.90
C THR A 207 -9.88 31.64 34.25
N VAL A 208 -9.98 31.75 32.92
CA VAL A 208 -9.70 32.85 31.94
C VAL A 208 -9.51 34.27 32.58
N PRO A 209 -8.79 35.29 32.01
CA PRO A 209 -8.78 35.55 30.56
C PRO A 209 -7.64 36.38 29.88
N THR A 210 -7.78 36.48 28.54
CA THR A 210 -7.42 37.58 27.60
C THR A 210 -5.95 37.92 27.31
N THR A 211 -5.53 37.82 26.04
CA THR A 211 -5.10 38.97 25.19
C THR A 211 -4.62 38.51 23.79
N ASP A 212 -5.37 38.89 22.76
CA ASP A 212 -4.87 39.17 21.40
C ASP A 212 -4.29 40.60 21.40
N PRO A 213 -3.24 40.92 20.60
CA PRO A 213 -3.53 41.46 19.27
C PRO A 213 -2.50 41.16 18.15
N HIS A 214 -3.03 41.02 16.93
CA HIS A 214 -2.55 41.53 15.63
C HIS A 214 -1.03 41.66 15.32
N SER A 215 -0.59 40.95 14.28
CA SER A 215 0.43 41.40 13.32
C SER A 215 0.27 40.58 12.02
N MET A 216 -0.44 41.04 10.97
CA MET A 216 0.00 41.98 9.93
C MET A 216 1.41 41.70 9.39
N MET A 217 1.53 40.86 8.36
CA MET A 217 2.40 41.18 7.22
C MET A 217 1.97 40.47 5.93
N GLU A 218 2.02 41.26 4.85
CA GLU A 218 1.53 40.98 3.51
C GLU A 218 2.53 40.22 2.63
N ARG A 219 1.94 39.50 1.66
CA ARG A 219 2.35 39.26 0.26
C ARG A 219 3.80 39.54 -0.17
N ARG A 220 4.38 38.54 -0.84
CA ARG A 220 5.08 38.77 -2.12
C ARG A 220 4.86 37.63 -3.12
N PRO A 221 4.34 37.92 -4.31
CA PRO A 221 4.31 36.99 -5.43
C PRO A 221 5.59 37.15 -6.29
N THR A 222 6.26 36.04 -6.60
CA THR A 222 7.36 36.05 -7.57
C THR A 222 6.86 35.44 -8.87
N TYR A 223 6.56 36.33 -9.82
CA TYR A 223 6.40 36.05 -11.23
C TYR A 223 7.82 35.97 -11.83
N MET A 224 8.19 34.85 -12.46
CA MET A 224 9.24 34.83 -13.48
C MET A 224 8.78 33.95 -14.63
N THR A 225 8.61 34.65 -15.75
CA THR A 225 8.40 34.16 -17.09
C THR A 225 9.72 33.81 -17.76
N LEU A 226 9.56 33.15 -18.92
CA LEU A 226 10.41 33.18 -20.12
C LEU A 226 11.28 31.96 -20.41
N ARG A 227 10.93 31.41 -21.59
CA ARG A 227 11.77 31.01 -22.72
C ARG A 227 12.52 29.68 -22.58
N ASP A 228 12.20 28.70 -23.42
CA ASP A 228 12.47 28.61 -24.87
C ASP A 228 13.95 28.32 -25.13
N ARG A 229 14.20 27.43 -26.11
CA ARG A 229 15.44 26.73 -26.49
C ARG A 229 15.55 25.30 -25.92
N SER A 230 15.84 24.27 -26.71
CA SER A 230 16.26 24.24 -28.12
C SER A 230 16.24 22.81 -28.65
N ASP A 231 16.03 22.73 -29.96
CA ASP A 231 16.21 21.58 -30.83
C ASP A 231 17.53 20.83 -30.60
N SER A 232 17.48 19.50 -30.77
CA SER A 232 18.64 18.73 -31.19
C SER A 232 18.18 17.55 -32.04
N VAL A 233 18.40 17.74 -33.34
CA VAL A 233 18.34 16.77 -34.43
C VAL A 233 19.50 15.77 -34.25
N VAL A 234 19.20 14.47 -34.30
CA VAL A 234 20.19 13.45 -34.64
C VAL A 234 19.64 12.60 -35.78
N THR A 235 20.17 12.86 -36.97
CA THR A 235 20.08 12.01 -38.15
C THR A 235 20.95 10.76 -37.92
N VAL A 236 20.36 9.57 -38.05
CA VAL A 236 21.11 8.31 -38.03
C VAL A 236 21.13 7.76 -39.45
N ALA A 237 22.35 7.60 -39.97
CA ALA A 237 22.64 7.03 -41.27
C ALA A 237 22.28 5.53 -41.30
N ALA A 238 21.71 5.11 -42.43
CA ALA A 238 21.47 3.71 -42.75
C ALA A 238 22.73 3.09 -43.38
N GLY A 239 23.12 1.91 -42.90
CA GLY A 239 24.13 1.08 -43.57
C GLY A 239 25.07 0.38 -42.61
N ALA A 240 24.68 -0.80 -42.12
CA ALA A 240 25.64 -1.82 -41.71
C ALA A 240 24.98 -3.20 -41.81
N GLU A 241 25.68 -4.08 -42.51
CA GLU A 241 25.25 -5.37 -43.00
C GLU A 241 25.22 -6.43 -41.87
N ARG A 242 24.55 -7.53 -42.18
CA ARG A 242 24.19 -8.63 -41.30
C ARG A 242 25.18 -9.78 -41.52
N GLU A 243 25.84 -10.25 -40.46
CA GLU A 243 26.57 -11.52 -40.44
C GLU A 243 26.00 -12.44 -39.32
N PRO A 244 25.93 -13.77 -39.51
CA PRO A 244 25.33 -14.72 -38.58
C PRO A 244 26.37 -15.48 -37.71
N LYS A 245 25.88 -16.10 -36.61
CA LYS A 245 26.49 -17.10 -35.69
C LYS A 245 26.58 -16.58 -34.24
N ASP A 246 26.45 -17.37 -33.18
CA ASP A 246 26.29 -18.81 -32.95
C ASP A 246 25.52 -18.98 -31.64
N GLU A 247 24.96 -20.17 -31.42
CA GLU A 247 24.29 -20.56 -30.17
C GLU A 247 25.25 -20.63 -28.97
N ASN A 248 24.67 -20.32 -27.80
CA ASN A 248 24.99 -20.89 -26.48
C ASN A 248 25.93 -20.09 -25.54
N VAL A 249 25.47 -19.99 -24.30
CA VAL A 249 26.05 -19.43 -23.06
C VAL A 249 25.91 -17.91 -22.86
N GLU A 250 24.83 -17.52 -22.17
CA GLU A 250 24.56 -16.17 -21.70
C GLU A 250 25.36 -15.82 -20.42
N PRO A 251 26.34 -14.88 -20.48
CA PRO A 251 27.24 -14.56 -19.37
C PRO A 251 26.63 -13.66 -18.28
N TRP A 252 25.36 -13.26 -18.43
CA TRP A 252 24.72 -12.24 -17.59
C TRP A 252 24.04 -12.78 -16.32
N SER A 253 24.00 -14.10 -16.14
CA SER A 253 23.36 -14.74 -14.97
C SER A 253 24.15 -14.60 -13.66
N ALA A 254 25.47 -14.37 -13.72
CA ALA A 254 26.31 -14.29 -12.53
C ALA A 254 26.26 -12.93 -11.79
N GLY A 255 25.85 -11.84 -12.47
CA GLY A 255 25.85 -10.48 -11.90
C GLY A 255 24.55 -10.06 -11.21
N LEU A 256 23.43 -10.74 -11.47
CA LEU A 256 22.11 -10.37 -10.94
C LEU A 256 21.92 -10.81 -9.47
N SER A 257 22.52 -11.93 -9.05
CA SER A 257 22.29 -12.49 -7.72
C SER A 257 22.84 -11.63 -6.57
N THR A 258 23.92 -10.87 -6.81
CA THR A 258 24.50 -9.98 -5.79
C THR A 258 23.80 -8.62 -5.73
N PHE A 259 23.26 -8.14 -6.86
CA PHE A 259 22.49 -6.88 -6.91
C PHE A 259 21.16 -6.95 -6.13
N HIS A 260 20.59 -8.15 -5.97
CA HIS A 260 19.32 -8.33 -5.28
C HIS A 260 19.39 -8.14 -3.75
N LYS A 261 20.55 -8.37 -3.13
CA LYS A 261 20.66 -8.38 -1.66
C LYS A 261 20.79 -6.97 -1.06
N GLU A 262 21.26 -6.00 -1.83
CA GLU A 262 21.52 -4.63 -1.36
C GLU A 262 20.32 -3.68 -1.56
N ARG A 263 19.37 -4.03 -2.45
CA ARG A 263 18.22 -3.14 -2.75
C ARG A 263 16.94 -3.43 -2.00
N GLU A 264 16.76 -4.62 -1.43
CA GLU A 264 15.56 -4.91 -0.62
C GLU A 264 15.45 -3.99 0.62
N THR A 265 16.58 -3.48 1.12
CA THR A 265 16.62 -2.54 2.25
C THR A 265 16.17 -1.11 1.90
N ASP A 266 16.30 -0.68 0.63
CA ASP A 266 15.95 0.69 0.22
C ASP A 266 14.44 0.88 0.00
N TYR A 267 13.69 -0.20 -0.25
CA TYR A 267 12.25 -0.12 -0.53
C TYR A 267 11.37 0.13 0.70
N LEU A 268 11.93 0.14 1.91
CA LEU A 268 11.19 0.22 3.18
C LEU A 268 11.57 1.41 4.07
N SER A 269 12.39 2.36 3.60
CA SER A 269 12.72 3.54 4.42
C SER A 269 11.54 4.53 4.49
N ALA A 270 11.35 5.15 5.66
CA ALA A 270 10.26 6.09 5.92
C ALA A 270 10.37 7.43 5.15
N ASP A 271 11.49 7.66 4.46
CA ASP A 271 11.81 8.90 3.75
C ASP A 271 11.73 8.79 2.21
N PHE A 272 10.98 7.81 1.65
CA PHE A 272 10.81 7.64 0.19
C PHE A 272 9.38 7.40 -0.31
#